data_AF-A0A6V7HVX3-F1
#
_entry.id   AF-A0A6V7HVX3-F1
#
_cell.length_a   1.000
_cell.length_b   1.000
_cell.length_c   1.000
_cell.angle_alpha   90.00
_cell.angle_beta   90.00
_cell.angle_gamma   90.00
#
_symmetry.space_group_name_H-M   'P 1'
#
loop_
_entity.id
_entity.type
_entity.pdbx_description
1 polymer ?
#
loop_
_entity_poly.entity_id
_entity_poly.type
_entity_poly.pdbx_seq_one_letter_code
_entity_poly.pdbx_strand_id
1 'polypeptide(L)'
;AFLGPVCDYVIAPVARYAGVWGIPVLTSGAQADPFRYKGEHYQTLTRMMGSHRQVGEVLKQILQGFGWTTAALIYHNHAMESSKGNSDCHFALGGVFTALNKSSVHKSFDQETNTGRDYKDLLTYVSKSAR
;
A
#
# COMPACT_ATOMS: atom_id res chain seq x y z
N ALA A 1 -6.97 12.48 -23.65
CA ALA A 1 -6.38 11.45 -22.77
C ALA A 1 -5.60 12.15 -21.65
N PHE A 2 -5.52 11.56 -20.46
CA PHE A 2 -4.68 12.04 -19.37
C PHE A 2 -3.42 11.17 -19.23
N LEU A 3 -2.29 11.81 -18.91
CA LEU A 3 -1.05 11.15 -18.51
C LEU A 3 -0.76 11.49 -17.05
N GLY A 4 -0.76 10.48 -16.18
CA GLY A 4 -0.80 10.65 -14.73
C GLY A 4 -2.19 11.10 -14.23
N PRO A 5 -2.31 11.60 -12.99
CA PRO A 5 -1.26 11.74 -11.95
C PRO A 5 -0.68 10.41 -11.47
N VAL A 6 0.41 10.47 -10.67
CA VAL A 6 1.05 9.27 -10.09
C VAL A 6 0.57 9.00 -8.67
N CYS A 7 0.48 10.03 -7.82
CA CYS A 7 0.11 9.89 -6.41
C CYS A 7 -1.31 9.33 -6.24
N ASP A 8 -1.46 8.33 -5.38
CA ASP A 8 -2.71 7.58 -5.20
C ASP A 8 -3.89 8.48 -4.79
N TYR A 9 -3.68 9.41 -3.86
CA TYR A 9 -4.73 10.36 -3.44
C TYR A 9 -5.16 11.33 -4.55
N VAL A 10 -4.25 11.70 -5.44
CA VAL A 10 -4.51 12.68 -6.50
C VAL A 10 -5.18 12.02 -7.71
N ILE A 11 -4.72 10.82 -8.09
CA ILE A 11 -5.29 10.12 -9.23
C ILE A 11 -6.68 9.53 -8.92
N ALA A 12 -6.99 9.20 -7.67
CA ALA A 12 -8.30 8.66 -7.27
C ALA A 12 -9.50 9.48 -7.78
N PRO A 13 -9.61 10.79 -7.51
CA PRO A 13 -10.69 11.61 -8.07
C PRO A 13 -10.56 11.80 -9.59
N VAL A 14 -9.34 12.03 -10.12
CA VAL A 14 -9.14 12.25 -11.57
C VAL A 14 -9.64 11.06 -12.39
N ALA A 15 -9.29 9.84 -11.98
CA ALA A 15 -9.70 8.62 -12.68
C ALA A 15 -11.21 8.36 -12.58
N ARG A 16 -11.88 8.75 -11.49
CA ARG A 16 -13.34 8.64 -11.36
C ARG A 16 -14.07 9.60 -12.31
N TYR A 17 -13.64 10.86 -12.35
CA TYR A 17 -14.21 11.83 -13.29
C TYR A 17 -13.93 11.45 -14.74
N ALA A 18 -12.69 11.05 -15.05
CA ALA A 18 -12.32 10.60 -16.39
C ALA A 18 -13.13 9.38 -16.84
N GLY A 19 -13.51 8.49 -15.91
CA GLY A 19 -14.44 7.38 -16.17
C GLY A 19 -15.80 7.88 -16.66
N VAL A 20 -16.41 8.83 -15.94
CA VAL A 20 -17.69 9.46 -16.33
C VAL A 20 -17.59 10.17 -17.68
N TRP A 21 -16.45 10.83 -17.95
CA TRP A 21 -16.23 11.56 -19.20
C TRP A 21 -15.83 10.68 -20.39
N GLY A 22 -15.59 9.39 -20.18
CA GLY A 22 -15.09 8.50 -21.23
C GLY A 22 -13.68 8.85 -21.72
N ILE A 23 -12.87 9.52 -20.90
CA ILE A 23 -11.50 9.92 -21.25
C ILE A 23 -10.51 8.89 -20.70
N PRO A 24 -9.61 8.32 -21.52
CA PRO A 24 -8.58 7.39 -21.04
C PRO A 24 -7.56 8.10 -20.15
N VAL A 25 -7.17 7.44 -19.06
CA VAL A 25 -6.11 7.85 -18.13
C VAL A 25 -5.00 6.80 -18.16
N LEU A 26 -3.78 7.19 -18.52
CA LEU A 26 -2.61 6.33 -18.47
C LEU A 26 -1.66 6.83 -17.39
N THR A 27 -1.23 5.96 -16.47
CA THR A 27 -0.34 6.36 -15.37
C THR A 27 0.70 5.29 -15.05
N SER A 28 1.86 5.68 -14.55
CA SER A 28 2.82 4.80 -13.88
C SER A 28 2.55 4.66 -12.37
N GLY A 29 1.56 5.36 -11.81
CA GLY A 29 1.14 5.26 -10.41
C GLY A 29 -0.12 4.42 -10.20
N ALA A 30 -1.01 4.88 -9.30
CA ALA A 30 -2.24 4.18 -8.95
C ALA A 30 -2.00 2.74 -8.45
N GLN A 31 -0.99 2.60 -7.58
CA GLN A 31 -0.49 1.29 -7.15
C GLN A 31 -1.27 0.71 -5.97
N ALA A 32 -2.00 1.55 -5.22
CA ALA A 32 -2.90 1.09 -4.17
C ALA A 32 -3.95 0.07 -4.68
N ASP A 33 -4.30 -0.89 -3.83
CA ASP A 33 -5.21 -1.98 -4.17
C ASP A 33 -6.59 -1.53 -4.70
N PRO A 34 -7.23 -0.47 -4.17
CA PRO A 34 -8.56 -0.05 -4.64
C PRO A 34 -8.64 0.30 -6.13
N PHE A 35 -7.53 0.64 -6.79
CA PHE A 35 -7.53 0.93 -8.23
C PHE A 35 -7.85 -0.29 -9.12
N ARG A 36 -7.98 -1.48 -8.53
CA ARG A 36 -8.45 -2.70 -9.20
C ARG A 36 -9.93 -2.69 -9.58
N TYR A 37 -10.75 -1.88 -8.91
CA TYR A 37 -12.21 -1.83 -9.14
C TYR A 37 -12.55 -1.03 -10.41
N LYS A 38 -12.16 -1.57 -11.58
CA LYS A 38 -12.33 -0.94 -12.88
C LYS A 38 -13.79 -0.83 -13.30
N GLY A 39 -14.63 -1.81 -12.97
CA GLY A 39 -16.06 -1.78 -13.35
C GLY A 39 -16.84 -0.64 -12.69
N GLU A 40 -16.55 -0.36 -11.42
CA GLU A 40 -17.34 0.57 -10.59
C GLU A 40 -16.78 1.99 -10.58
N HIS A 41 -15.45 2.16 -10.52
CA HIS A 41 -14.85 3.46 -10.19
C HIS A 41 -13.75 3.93 -11.15
N TYR A 42 -13.10 3.02 -11.88
CA TYR A 42 -11.86 3.33 -12.60
C TYR A 42 -11.84 2.77 -14.03
N GLN A 43 -12.97 2.87 -14.73
CA GLN A 43 -13.25 2.21 -16.01
C GLN A 43 -12.23 2.55 -17.10
N THR A 44 -11.77 3.80 -17.16
CA THR A 44 -10.87 4.29 -18.20
C THR A 44 -9.40 4.37 -17.76
N LEU A 45 -9.07 3.85 -16.57
CA LEU A 45 -7.72 3.92 -15.99
C LEU A 45 -6.86 2.72 -16.42
N THR A 46 -5.78 2.98 -17.16
CA THR A 46 -4.73 2.01 -17.49
C THR A 46 -3.49 2.30 -16.66
N ARG A 47 -2.99 1.27 -15.96
CA ARG A 47 -1.77 1.34 -15.14
C ARG A 47 -0.63 0.69 -15.90
N MET A 48 0.45 1.45 -16.09
CA MET A 48 1.66 1.01 -16.78
C MET A 48 2.67 0.37 -15.83
N MET A 49 2.48 0.52 -14.51
CA MET A 49 3.26 -0.14 -13.47
C MET A 49 2.40 -1.13 -12.68
N GLY A 50 3.08 -2.10 -12.07
CA GLY A 50 2.44 -3.07 -11.18
C GLY A 50 1.85 -2.45 -9.91
N SER A 51 0.87 -3.14 -9.34
CA SER A 51 0.23 -2.77 -8.07
C SER A 51 0.96 -3.32 -6.86
N HIS A 52 0.80 -2.69 -5.70
CA HIS A 52 1.32 -3.18 -4.42
C HIS A 52 0.85 -4.61 -4.08
N ARG A 53 -0.31 -5.03 -4.61
CA ARG A 53 -0.79 -6.42 -4.47
C ARG A 53 0.18 -7.43 -5.08
N GLN A 54 0.80 -7.13 -6.23
CA GLN A 54 1.76 -8.03 -6.86
C GLN A 54 3.02 -8.22 -6.02
N VAL A 55 3.46 -7.16 -5.32
CA VAL A 55 4.54 -7.26 -4.32
C VAL A 55 4.15 -8.24 -3.20
N GLY A 56 2.90 -8.14 -2.72
CA GLY A 56 2.35 -9.08 -1.74
C GLY A 56 2.35 -10.53 -2.20
N GLU A 57 1.95 -10.80 -3.45
CA GLU A 57 1.97 -12.17 -4.00
C GLU A 57 3.40 -12.72 -4.10
N VAL A 58 4.35 -11.90 -4.56
CA VAL A 58 5.76 -12.31 -4.65
C VAL A 58 6.31 -12.60 -3.25
N LEU A 59 6.04 -11.74 -2.27
CA LEU A 59 6.49 -11.98 -0.90
C LEU A 59 5.88 -13.27 -0.34
N LYS A 60 4.58 -13.51 -0.56
CA LYS A 60 3.92 -14.76 -0.15
C LYS A 60 4.63 -15.98 -0.75
N GLN A 61 4.98 -15.94 -2.03
CA GLN A 61 5.73 -17.02 -2.68
C GLN A 61 7.12 -17.22 -2.05
N ILE A 62 7.82 -16.13 -1.71
CA ILE A 62 9.11 -16.19 -1.02
C ILE A 62 8.95 -16.86 0.35
N LEU A 63 7.98 -16.42 1.16
CA LEU A 63 7.72 -17.01 2.48
C LEU A 63 7.44 -18.52 2.37
N GLN A 64 6.60 -18.91 1.41
CA GLN A 64 6.28 -20.32 1.14
C GLN A 64 7.52 -21.12 0.71
N GLY A 65 8.37 -20.54 -0.14
CA GLY A 65 9.61 -21.18 -0.61
C GLY A 65 10.60 -21.49 0.51
N PHE A 66 10.64 -20.66 1.56
CA PHE A 66 11.49 -20.88 2.74
C PHE A 66 10.76 -21.57 3.91
N GLY A 67 9.48 -21.93 3.75
CA GLY A 67 8.68 -22.51 4.83
C GLY A 67 8.40 -21.55 5.99
N TRP A 68 8.48 -20.24 5.76
CA TRP A 68 8.21 -19.22 6.78
C TRP A 68 6.71 -19.00 6.93
N THR A 69 6.20 -19.25 8.14
CA THR A 69 4.77 -19.12 8.48
C THR A 69 4.45 -17.82 9.23
N THR A 70 5.46 -17.18 9.80
CA THR A 70 5.31 -16.00 10.66
C THR A 70 6.06 -14.83 10.03
N ALA A 71 5.39 -13.69 9.92
CA ALA A 71 5.97 -12.44 9.45
C ALA A 71 5.36 -11.28 10.23
N ALA A 72 6.18 -10.26 10.50
CA ALA A 72 5.73 -8.99 11.06
C ALA A 72 6.06 -7.85 10.08
N LEU A 73 5.12 -6.92 9.93
CA LEU A 73 5.19 -5.81 9.00
C LEU A 73 5.40 -4.50 9.74
N ILE A 74 6.46 -3.77 9.42
CA ILE A 74 6.69 -2.41 9.92
C ILE A 74 6.80 -1.43 8.77
N TYR A 75 6.13 -0.29 8.90
CA TYR A 75 6.10 0.73 7.84
C TYR A 75 5.95 2.13 8.40
N HIS A 76 6.49 3.09 7.66
CA HIS A 76 6.21 4.49 7.95
C HIS A 76 4.73 4.78 7.64
N ASN A 77 4.03 5.50 8.51
CA ASN A 77 2.73 6.11 8.21
C ASN A 77 2.55 7.39 9.01
N HIS A 78 1.63 8.25 8.57
CA HIS A 78 1.24 9.42 9.33
C HIS A 78 0.06 9.10 10.27
N ALA A 79 -0.11 9.92 11.31
CA ALA A 79 -1.26 9.84 12.20
C ALA A 79 -2.58 10.02 11.43
N MET A 80 -3.66 9.40 11.91
CA MET A 80 -4.97 9.50 11.26
C MET A 80 -5.52 10.94 11.25
N GLU A 81 -5.23 11.72 12.29
CA GLU A 81 -5.56 13.15 12.35
C GLU A 81 -4.69 14.05 11.45
N SER A 82 -3.65 13.51 10.80
CA SER A 82 -2.80 14.27 9.90
C SER A 82 -3.48 14.54 8.56
N SER A 83 -3.30 15.75 8.04
CA SER A 83 -3.73 16.12 6.68
C SER A 83 -2.96 15.40 5.56
N LYS A 84 -1.90 14.67 5.90
CA LYS A 84 -1.05 13.94 4.94
C LYS A 84 -1.67 12.64 4.44
N GLY A 85 -2.66 12.09 5.15
CA GLY A 85 -3.23 10.77 4.85
C GLY A 85 -2.22 9.64 5.06
N ASN A 86 -2.49 8.48 4.46
CA ASN A 86 -1.61 7.32 4.53
C ASN A 86 -0.40 7.48 3.61
N SER A 87 0.75 7.00 4.04
CA SER A 87 1.98 7.00 3.23
C SER A 87 1.93 5.95 2.10
N ASP A 88 2.85 6.08 1.15
CA ASP A 88 3.07 5.03 0.15
C ASP A 88 3.51 3.69 0.78
N CYS A 89 4.26 3.74 1.89
CA CYS A 89 4.66 2.54 2.63
C CYS A 89 3.45 1.82 3.24
N HIS A 90 2.44 2.56 3.70
CA HIS A 90 1.17 1.99 4.14
C HIS A 90 0.48 1.25 3.01
N PHE A 91 0.38 1.84 1.81
CA PHE A 91 -0.25 1.19 0.67
C PHE A 91 0.54 -0.04 0.20
N ALA A 92 1.88 0.03 0.20
CA ALA A 92 2.75 -1.08 -0.14
C ALA A 92 2.55 -2.28 0.79
N LEU A 93 2.67 -2.08 2.11
CA LEU A 93 2.48 -3.16 3.07
C LEU A 93 1.01 -3.54 3.26
N GLY A 94 0.04 -2.67 2.94
CA GLY A 94 -1.37 -3.04 2.86
C GLY A 94 -1.63 -4.10 1.78
N GLY A 95 -0.94 -4.01 0.64
CA GLY A 95 -0.94 -5.04 -0.40
C GLY A 95 -0.37 -6.37 0.09
N VAL A 96 0.76 -6.31 0.81
CA VAL A 96 1.38 -7.49 1.45
C VAL A 96 0.47 -8.12 2.50
N PHE A 97 -0.04 -7.31 3.43
CA PHE A 97 -0.94 -7.75 4.50
C PHE A 97 -2.16 -8.48 3.94
N THR A 98 -2.73 -7.97 2.84
CA THR A 98 -3.85 -8.61 2.14
C THR A 98 -3.45 -9.94 1.52
N ALA A 99 -2.28 -10.04 0.87
CA ALA A 99 -1.79 -11.28 0.27
C ALA A 99 -1.48 -12.37 1.32
N LEU A 100 -1.06 -11.96 2.51
CA LEU A 100 -0.83 -12.82 3.68
C LEU A 100 -2.12 -13.12 4.47
N ASN A 101 -3.30 -13.07 3.83
CA ASN A 101 -4.60 -13.35 4.46
C ASN A 101 -4.88 -12.52 5.72
N LYS A 102 -4.30 -11.33 5.84
CA LYS A 102 -4.49 -10.42 7.00
C LYS A 102 -4.07 -11.04 8.35
N SER A 103 -3.17 -12.03 8.34
CA SER A 103 -2.75 -12.72 9.57
C SER A 103 -1.45 -12.18 10.15
N SER A 104 -0.62 -11.50 9.36
CA SER A 104 0.68 -10.99 9.82
C SER A 104 0.53 -9.85 10.82
N VAL A 105 1.30 -9.88 11.91
CA VAL A 105 1.37 -8.75 12.85
C VAL A 105 1.88 -7.52 12.11
N HIS A 106 1.32 -6.33 12.39
CA HIS A 106 1.76 -5.10 11.75
C HIS A 106 1.77 -3.92 12.70
N LYS A 107 2.72 -3.00 12.50
CA LYS A 107 2.81 -1.72 13.22
C LYS A 107 3.34 -0.61 12.32
N SER A 108 2.68 0.54 12.38
CA SER A 108 3.18 1.76 11.74
C SER A 108 3.98 2.63 12.71
N PHE A 109 4.84 3.48 12.16
CA PHE A 109 5.55 4.54 12.89
C PHE A 109 5.61 5.82 12.05
N ASP A 110 5.69 6.98 12.69
CA ASP A 110 5.90 8.24 11.97
C ASP A 110 7.37 8.63 12.09
N GLN A 111 8.08 8.65 10.96
CA GLN A 111 9.51 8.92 10.91
C GLN A 111 9.87 10.36 11.30
N GLU A 112 8.90 11.28 11.21
CA GLU A 112 9.10 12.70 11.52
C GLU A 112 8.92 12.99 13.01
N THR A 113 8.11 12.18 13.72
CA THR A 113 7.77 12.43 15.12
C THR A 113 8.33 11.41 16.09
N ASN A 114 8.65 10.19 15.64
CA ASN A 114 9.15 9.14 16.52
C ASN A 114 10.58 9.40 16.98
N THR A 115 10.82 9.11 18.25
CA THR A 115 12.11 9.22 18.92
C THR A 115 12.86 7.88 18.92
N GLY A 116 14.15 7.91 19.29
CA GLY A 116 14.95 6.70 19.46
C GLY A 116 14.36 5.67 20.44
N ARG A 117 13.59 6.13 21.46
CA ARG A 117 12.88 5.20 22.37
C ARG A 117 11.73 4.52 21.67
N ASP A 118 10.95 5.24 20.87
CA ASP A 118 9.82 4.69 20.12
C ASP A 118 10.29 3.60 19.13
N TYR A 119 11.42 3.82 18.47
CA TYR A 119 12.04 2.80 17.61
C TYR A 119 12.49 1.57 18.40
N LYS A 120 13.10 1.76 19.57
CA LYS A 120 13.52 0.64 20.44
C LYS A 120 12.30 -0.20 20.87
N ASP A 121 11.22 0.46 21.26
CA ASP A 121 9.99 -0.20 21.69
C ASP A 121 9.30 -0.93 20.53
N LEU A 122 9.25 -0.30 19.35
CA LEU A 122 8.76 -0.91 18.12
C LEU A 122 9.55 -2.18 17.76
N LEU A 123 10.88 -2.12 17.74
CA LEU A 123 11.73 -3.26 17.40
C LEU A 123 11.60 -4.38 18.46
N THR A 124 11.51 -4.00 19.74
CA THR A 124 11.27 -4.96 20.82
C THR A 124 9.92 -5.65 20.67
N TYR A 125 8.87 -4.93 20.31
CA TYR A 125 7.54 -5.49 20.03
C TYR A 125 7.57 -6.46 18.84
N VAL A 126 8.19 -6.06 17.73
CA VAL A 126 8.25 -6.86 16.50
C VAL A 126 9.05 -8.14 16.71
N SER A 127 10.18 -8.07 17.41
CA SER A 127 11.01 -9.26 17.71
C SER A 127 10.27 -10.33 18.52
N LYS A 128 9.30 -9.93 19.36
CA LYS A 128 8.44 -10.87 20.12
C LYS A 128 7.31 -11.45 19.28
N SER A 129 6.91 -10.73 18.22
CA SER A 129 5.75 -11.06 17.39
C SER A 129 6.11 -11.85 16.14
N ALA A 130 7.38 -11.84 15.72
CA ALA A 130 7.90 -12.49 14.52
C ALA A 130 8.64 -13.81 14.80
N ARG A 131 8.44 -14.41 15.98
CA ARG A 131 9.02 -15.70 16.37
C ARG A 131 8.01 -16.83 16.24
#